data_AF-A0A7X2S5K3-F1
#
_entry.id   AF-A0A7X2S5K3-F1
#
_cell.length_a   1.000
_cell.length_b   1.000
_cell.length_c   1.000
_cell.angle_alpha   90.00
_cell.angle_beta   90.00
_cell.angle_gamma   90.00
#
_symmetry.space_group_name_H-M   'P 1'
#
loop_
_entity.id
_entity.type
_entity.pdbx_description
1 polymer ?
#
loop_
_entity_poly.entity_id
_entity_poly.type
_entity_poly.pdbx_seq_one_letter_code
_entity_poly.pdbx_strand_id
1 'polypeptide(L)' 'MNLNKKNRKATIIGGAAILAISGLLFIQEYRNHQANQLIIEKCFTAFGKEREAVIKKNGLWSKVTCEIN' A
#
# COMPACT_ATOMS: atom_id res chain seq x y z
N MET A 1 -23.52 -22.67 27.63
CA MET A 1 -22.24 -22.20 27.01
C MET A 1 -21.80 -20.91 27.72
N ASN A 2 -20.70 -20.94 28.49
CA ASN A 2 -20.26 -19.86 29.39
C ASN A 2 -19.93 -18.56 28.60
N LEU A 3 -20.55 -17.43 29.00
CA LEU A 3 -20.35 -16.09 28.43
C LEU A 3 -18.86 -15.68 28.40
N ASN A 4 -18.11 -15.98 29.45
CA ASN A 4 -16.69 -15.66 29.54
C ASN A 4 -15.86 -16.42 28.48
N LYS A 5 -16.29 -17.65 28.15
CA LYS A 5 -15.68 -18.51 27.13
C LYS A 5 -16.06 -18.05 25.70
N LYS A 6 -17.22 -17.40 25.51
CA LYS A 6 -17.63 -16.79 24.23
C LYS A 6 -16.86 -15.49 23.97
N ASN A 7 -16.75 -14.62 24.98
CA ASN A 7 -16.08 -13.32 24.86
C ASN A 7 -14.58 -13.50 24.55
N ARG A 8 -13.90 -14.43 25.23
CA ARG A 8 -12.49 -14.74 24.96
C ARG A 8 -12.25 -15.21 23.51
N LYS A 9 -13.17 -16.00 22.94
CA LYS A 9 -13.07 -16.45 21.54
C LYS A 9 -13.27 -15.28 20.57
N ALA A 10 -14.25 -14.42 20.83
CA ALA A 10 -14.49 -13.23 20.01
C ALA A 10 -13.28 -12.29 20.00
N THR A 11 -12.62 -12.08 21.14
CA THR A 11 -11.39 -11.28 21.23
C THR A 11 -10.25 -11.86 20.41
N ILE A 12 -10.03 -13.18 20.48
CA ILE A 12 -8.96 -13.85 19.70
C ILE A 12 -9.23 -13.74 18.20
N ILE A 13 -10.48 -13.98 17.78
CA ILE A 13 -10.88 -13.90 16.37
C ILE A 13 -10.75 -12.46 15.86
N GLY A 14 -11.20 -11.48 16.64
CA GLY A 14 -11.08 -10.07 16.29
C GLY A 14 -9.62 -9.62 16.14
N GLY A 15 -8.75 -10.02 17.08
CA GLY A 15 -7.32 -9.73 17.00
C GLY A 15 -6.66 -10.36 15.77
N ALA A 16 -6.97 -11.63 15.48
CA ALA A 16 -6.44 -12.32 14.30
C ALA A 16 -6.88 -11.64 12.99
N ALA A 17 -8.13 -11.17 12.91
CA ALA A 17 -8.66 -10.47 11.74
C ALA A 17 -7.93 -9.13 11.50
N ILE A 18 -7.68 -8.35 12.55
CA ILE A 18 -6.95 -7.07 12.44
C ILE A 18 -5.51 -7.30 11.96
N LEU A 19 -4.84 -8.33 12.49
CA LEU A 19 -3.47 -8.69 12.07
C LEU A 19 -3.44 -9.13 10.61
N ALA A 20 -4.40 -9.94 10.16
CA ALA A 20 -4.48 -10.39 8.77
C ALA A 20 -4.68 -9.23 7.79
N ILE A 21 -5.60 -8.30 8.10
CA ILE A 21 -5.86 -7.12 7.25
C ILE A 21 -4.61 -6.22 7.20
N SER A 22 -4.01 -5.95 8.36
CA SER A 22 -2.81 -5.10 8.45
C SER A 22 -1.63 -5.71 7.69
N GLY A 23 -1.46 -7.04 7.75
CA GLY A 23 -0.41 -7.75 7.01
C GLY A 23 -0.60 -7.67 5.49
N LEU A 24 -1.83 -7.85 5.00
CA LEU A 24 -2.13 -7.72 3.57
C LEU A 24 -1.85 -6.31 3.05
N LEU A 25 -2.25 -5.28 3.82
CA LEU A 25 -1.96 -3.89 3.49
C LEU A 25 -0.46 -3.62 3.45
N PHE A 26 0.31 -4.11 4.42
CA PHE A 26 1.77 -3.94 4.45
C PHE A 26 2.46 -4.57 3.24
N ILE A 27 2.06 -5.79 2.85
CA ILE A 27 2.59 -6.46 1.64
C ILE A 27 2.27 -5.64 0.39
N GLN A 28 1.05 -5.13 0.28
CA GLN A 28 0.63 -4.31 -0.84
C GLN A 28 1.42 -3.00 -0.92
N GLU A 29 1.63 -2.32 0.21
CA GLU A 29 2.45 -1.11 0.26
C GLU A 29 3.91 -1.38 -0.08
N TYR A 30 4.49 -2.47 0.42
CA TYR A 30 5.86 -2.84 0.07
C TYR A 30 6.02 -3.10 -1.44
N ARG A 31 5.10 -3.86 -2.03
CA ARG A 31 5.09 -4.11 -3.48
C ARG A 31 4.87 -2.83 -4.28
N ASN A 32 3.98 -1.96 -3.80
CA ASN A 32 3.74 -0.67 -4.42
C ASN A 32 4.96 0.23 -4.28
N HIS A 33 5.65 0.26 -3.14
CA HIS A 33 6.84 1.06 -2.94
C HIS A 33 7.96 0.68 -3.91
N GLN A 34 8.24 -0.63 -4.05
CA GLN A 34 9.21 -1.09 -5.06
C GLN A 34 8.78 -0.76 -6.49
N ALA A 35 7.51 -1.00 -6.84
CA ALA A 35 7.00 -0.66 -8.16
C ALA A 35 7.04 0.86 -8.42
N ASN A 36 6.78 1.67 -7.40
CA ASN A 36 6.77 3.12 -7.47
C ASN A 36 8.19 3.65 -7.69
N GLN A 37 9.20 3.12 -7.00
CA GLN A 37 10.59 3.49 -7.24
C GLN A 37 11.00 3.24 -8.69
N LEU A 38 10.64 2.09 -9.26
CA LEU A 38 10.91 1.77 -10.67
C LEU A 38 10.17 2.69 -11.66
N ILE A 39 8.93 3.08 -11.34
CA ILE A 39 8.15 4.02 -12.17
C ILE A 39 8.78 5.41 -12.11
N ILE A 40 9.19 5.86 -10.93
CA ILE A 40 9.85 7.16 -10.72
C ILE A 40 11.18 7.19 -11.47
N GLU A 41 12.01 6.16 -11.32
CA GLU A 41 13.29 6.07 -12.01
C GLU A 41 13.10 6.12 -13.53
N LYS A 42 12.21 5.29 -14.08
CA LYS A 42 11.90 5.30 -15.53
C LYS A 42 11.31 6.62 -16.01
N CYS A 43 10.48 7.26 -15.20
CA CYS A 43 9.90 8.57 -15.48
C CYS A 43 11.03 9.62 -15.63
N PHE A 44 11.90 9.76 -14.63
CA PHE A 44 13.01 10.72 -14.69
C PHE A 44 14.06 10.37 -15.76
N THR A 45 14.30 9.08 -16.05
CA THR A 45 15.21 8.66 -17.12
C THR A 45 14.63 8.94 -18.51
N ALA A 46 13.32 8.74 -18.72
CA ALA A 46 12.67 8.92 -20.03
C ALA A 46 12.45 10.39 -20.39
N PHE A 47 12.18 11.26 -19.41
CA PHE A 47 11.87 12.68 -19.66
C PHE A 47 13.08 13.61 -19.73
N GLY A 48 14.30 13.07 -19.53
CA GLY A 48 15.56 13.67 -19.95
C GLY A 48 15.67 15.17 -19.66
N LYS A 49 15.80 15.55 -18.38
CA LYS A 49 16.17 16.90 -17.85
C LYS A 49 15.39 18.14 -18.33
N GLU A 50 14.61 18.09 -19.40
CA GLU A 50 14.01 19.26 -20.06
C GLU A 50 12.51 19.40 -19.83
N ARG A 51 11.82 18.35 -19.36
CA ARG A 51 10.39 18.39 -19.03
C ARG A 51 10.15 18.07 -17.56
N GLU A 52 9.27 18.85 -16.92
CA GLU A 52 8.81 18.58 -15.56
C GLU A 52 7.90 17.34 -15.57
N ALA A 53 8.44 16.22 -15.09
CA ALA A 53 7.66 15.02 -14.88
C ALA A 53 6.98 15.06 -13.51
N VAL A 54 5.65 14.94 -13.47
CA VAL A 54 4.87 15.00 -12.24
C VAL A 54 4.46 13.60 -11.82
N ILE A 55 4.82 13.22 -10.60
CA ILE A 55 4.40 11.96 -9.99
C ILE A 55 3.06 12.20 -9.30
N LYS A 56 2.00 11.56 -9.78
CA LYS A 56 0.68 11.58 -9.14
C LYS A 56 0.44 10.30 -8.36
N LYS A 57 -0.22 10.42 -7.19
CA LYS A 57 -0.68 9.30 -6.37
C LYS A 57 -2.18 9.42 -6.17
N ASN A 58 -2.96 8.53 -6.78
CA ASN A 58 -4.43 8.59 -6.80
C ASN A 58 -5.10 8.01 -5.53
N GLY A 59 -4.36 7.73 -4.46
CA GLY A 59 -4.92 7.19 -3.20
C GLY A 59 -3.83 6.68 -2.23
N LEU A 60 -4.16 6.53 -0.94
CA LEU A 60 -3.19 6.20 0.12
C LEU A 60 -2.35 4.92 -0.15
N TRP A 61 -2.90 3.95 -0.87
CA TRP A 61 -2.26 2.66 -1.19
C TRP A 61 -2.17 2.39 -2.69
N SER A 62 -2.29 3.44 -3.51
CA SER A 62 -2.27 3.31 -4.97
C SER A 62 -0.84 3.40 -5.50
N LYS A 63 -0.58 2.72 -6.62
CA LYS A 63 0.64 2.92 -7.41
C LYS A 63 0.73 4.37 -7.88
N VAL A 64 1.95 4.89 -7.97
CA VAL A 64 2.18 6.21 -8.56
C VAL A 64 2.08 6.13 -10.08
N THR A 65 1.57 7.18 -10.69
CA THR A 65 1.53 7.36 -12.14
C THR A 65 2.41 8.56 -12.51
N CYS A 66 3.12 8.44 -13.62
CA CYS A 66 3.94 9.51 -14.16
C CYS A 66 3.16 10.20 -15.29
N GLU A 67 2.97 11.51 -15.18
CA GLU A 67 2.34 12.36 -16.19
C GLU A 67 3.29 13.51 -16.57
N ILE A 68 3.16 13.98 -17.81
CA ILE A 68 3.94 15.11 -18.34
C ILE A 68 3.08 16.37 -18.18
N ASN A 69 3.67 17.43 -17.63
CA ASN A 69 3.07 18.77 -17.62
C ASN A 69 3.32 19.48 -18.97
#